data_AF-A0A8T5MR44-F1
#
_entry.id   AF-A0A8T5MR44-F1
#
_cell.length_a   1.000
_cell.length_b   1.000
_cell.length_c   1.000
_cell.angle_alpha   90.00
_cell.angle_beta   90.00
_cell.angle_gamma   90.00
#
_symmetry.space_group_name_H-M   'P 1'
#
loop_
_entity.id
_entity.type
_entity.pdbx_description
1 polymer ?
#
loop_
_entity_poly.entity_id
_entity_poly.type
_entity_poly.pdbx_seq_one_letter_code
_entity_poly.pdbx_strand_id
1 'polypeptide(L)'
;FVDVDKFFQSVDEVIDILRTGGLLGRSKAMMKGLKAINRCVHEDRQPKNVHLGKTLRRVLKKQDYKSLGEFHWNVLFIGAMHFQDSYNYDIERVKRCVIHYATPDPKRRIIPFCAYNSGPTFRREIEQKYSIPLEGWGRQHGT
;
A
#
# COMPACT_ATOMS: atom_id res chain seq x y z
N PHE A 1 16.55 12.82 -6.53
CA PHE A 1 17.40 11.63 -6.33
C PHE A 1 16.64 10.32 -6.54
N VAL A 2 15.30 10.33 -6.65
CA VAL A 2 14.52 9.19 -7.12
C VAL A 2 13.88 9.57 -8.45
N ASP A 3 13.97 8.70 -9.44
CA ASP A 3 13.22 8.77 -10.69
C ASP A 3 11.90 8.02 -10.50
N VAL A 4 10.83 8.79 -10.30
CA VAL A 4 9.50 8.28 -9.93
C VAL A 4 8.83 7.59 -11.12
N ASP A 5 8.90 8.18 -12.31
CA ASP A 5 8.26 7.64 -13.51
C ASP A 5 8.87 6.29 -13.87
N LYS A 6 10.20 6.21 -13.86
CA LYS A 6 10.93 4.97 -14.10
C LYS A 6 10.68 3.92 -13.02
N PHE A 7 10.47 4.36 -11.77
CA PHE A 7 10.10 3.46 -10.68
C PHE A 7 8.75 2.79 -10.97
N PHE A 8 7.71 3.56 -11.31
CA PHE A 8 6.40 3.02 -11.65
C PHE A 8 6.44 2.11 -12.88
N GLN A 9 7.13 2.53 -13.95
CA GLN A 9 7.33 1.67 -15.12
C GLN A 9 8.01 0.35 -14.77
N SER A 10 9.02 0.38 -13.89
CA SER A 10 9.71 -0.83 -13.44
C SER A 10 8.81 -1.72 -12.59
N VAL A 11 7.90 -1.14 -11.80
CA VAL A 11 6.90 -1.89 -11.02
C VAL A 11 5.92 -2.59 -11.96
N ASP A 12 5.45 -1.91 -13.01
CA ASP A 12 4.58 -2.51 -14.01
C ASP A 12 5.25 -3.70 -14.73
N GLU A 13 6.52 -3.55 -15.14
CA GLU A 13 7.31 -4.67 -15.71
C GLU A 13 7.39 -5.87 -14.76
N VAL A 14 7.58 -5.61 -13.45
CA VAL A 14 7.66 -6.67 -12.43
C VAL A 14 6.31 -7.36 -12.26
N ILE A 15 5.21 -6.60 -12.27
CA ILE A 15 3.85 -7.14 -12.19
C ILE A 15 3.56 -8.03 -13.41
N ASP A 16 3.93 -7.60 -14.61
CA ASP A 16 3.72 -8.39 -15.83
C ASP A 16 4.50 -9.70 -15.81
N ILE A 17 5.74 -9.69 -15.32
CA ILE A 17 6.53 -10.91 -15.12
C ILE A 17 5.86 -11.85 -14.11
N LEU A 18 5.26 -11.32 -13.05
CA LEU A 18 4.58 -12.14 -12.05
C LEU A 18 3.25 -12.72 -12.57
N ARG A 19 2.55 -12.01 -13.45
CA ARG A 19 1.30 -12.49 -14.08
C ARG A 19 1.55 -13.54 -15.15
N THR A 20 2.60 -13.36 -15.95
CA THR A 20 2.91 -14.22 -17.10
C THR A 20 3.89 -15.35 -16.77
N GLY A 21 4.70 -15.18 -15.74
CA GLY A 21 5.74 -16.12 -15.39
C GLY A 21 5.21 -17.31 -14.59
N GLY A 22 5.44 -18.52 -15.10
CA GLY A 22 5.27 -19.77 -14.36
C GLY A 22 6.27 -19.90 -13.19
N LEU A 23 6.77 -21.11 -12.93
CA LEU A 23 7.64 -21.40 -11.77
C LEU A 23 8.88 -20.48 -11.64
N LEU A 24 9.44 -19.98 -12.76
CA LEU A 24 10.60 -19.08 -12.78
C LEU A 24 10.26 -17.58 -12.70
N GLY A 25 8.96 -17.21 -12.76
CA GLY A 25 8.50 -15.82 -12.77
C GLY A 25 8.91 -15.05 -11.53
N ARG A 26 8.80 -15.68 -10.35
CA ARG A 26 9.16 -15.06 -9.06
C ARG A 26 10.63 -14.65 -8.98
N SER A 27 11.55 -15.54 -9.36
CA SER A 27 12.99 -15.25 -9.30
C SER A 27 13.37 -14.15 -10.29
N LYS A 28 12.79 -14.17 -11.50
CA LYS A 28 13.00 -13.12 -12.51
C LYS A 28 12.46 -11.77 -12.02
N ALA A 29 11.26 -11.75 -11.45
CA ALA A 29 10.64 -10.56 -10.85
C ALA A 29 11.51 -9.97 -9.73
N MET A 30 12.02 -10.81 -8.83
CA MET A 30 12.91 -10.40 -7.73
C MET A 30 14.19 -9.73 -8.26
N MET A 31 14.83 -10.33 -9.25
CA MET A 31 16.05 -9.78 -9.87
C MET A 31 15.77 -8.44 -10.57
N LYS A 32 14.66 -8.35 -11.29
CA LYS A 32 14.21 -7.11 -11.92
C LYS A 32 13.89 -6.03 -10.90
N GLY A 33 13.22 -6.36 -9.79
CA GLY A 33 12.94 -5.42 -8.70
C GLY A 33 14.22 -4.87 -8.07
N LEU A 34 15.22 -5.71 -7.79
CA LEU A 34 16.52 -5.25 -7.31
C LEU A 34 17.23 -4.32 -8.31
N LYS A 35 17.19 -4.67 -9.60
CA LYS A 35 17.76 -3.85 -10.67
C LYS A 35 17.02 -2.52 -10.84
N ALA A 36 15.71 -2.52 -10.67
CA ALA A 36 14.86 -1.33 -10.71
C ALA A 36 15.27 -0.34 -9.62
N ILE A 37 15.46 -0.79 -8.37
CA ILE A 37 15.91 0.07 -7.27
C ILE A 37 17.21 0.79 -7.63
N ASN A 38 18.21 0.07 -8.13
CA ASN A 38 19.49 0.67 -8.54
C ASN A 38 19.37 1.64 -9.71
N ARG A 39 18.37 1.46 -10.58
CA ARG A 39 18.13 2.30 -11.76
C ARG A 39 17.32 3.55 -11.48
N CYS A 40 16.52 3.54 -10.41
CA CYS A 40 15.60 4.62 -10.06
C CYS A 40 16.13 5.46 -8.89
N VAL A 41 16.97 4.90 -8.01
CA VAL A 41 17.56 5.63 -6.88
C VAL A 41 18.98 6.06 -7.21
N HIS A 42 19.16 7.37 -7.38
CA HIS A 42 20.44 8.04 -7.62
C HIS A 42 21.10 8.40 -6.28
N GLU A 43 21.91 7.49 -5.76
CA GLU A 43 22.60 7.64 -4.46
C GLU A 43 23.55 8.87 -4.45
N ASP A 44 24.07 9.29 -5.60
CA ASP A 44 24.91 10.48 -5.78
C ASP A 44 24.17 11.81 -5.51
N ARG A 45 22.85 11.84 -5.71
CA ARG A 45 22.02 13.05 -5.54
C ARG A 45 21.26 13.04 -4.21
N GLN A 46 21.48 12.03 -3.38
CA GLN A 46 20.70 11.75 -2.21
C GLN A 46 21.15 12.60 -1.01
N PRO A 47 20.22 13.06 -0.14
CA PRO A 47 20.60 13.75 1.09
C PRO A 47 21.43 12.85 2.02
N LYS A 48 22.43 13.42 2.70
CA LYS A 48 23.43 12.67 3.49
C LYS A 48 22.87 11.68 4.52
N ASN A 49 21.73 12.00 5.12
CA ASN A 49 21.11 11.20 6.18
C ASN A 49 19.99 10.26 5.68
N VAL A 50 19.84 10.11 4.38
CA VAL A 50 18.83 9.23 3.78
C VAL A 50 19.57 8.04 3.17
N HIS A 51 19.04 6.83 3.31
CA HIS A 51 19.60 5.61 2.70
C HIS A 51 18.55 4.76 1.95
N LEU A 52 17.70 5.41 1.16
CA LEU A 52 16.53 4.82 0.50
C LEU A 52 16.82 3.54 -0.29
N GLY A 53 17.80 3.54 -1.20
CA GLY A 53 18.11 2.37 -2.03
C GLY A 53 18.51 1.14 -1.20
N LYS A 54 19.31 1.35 -0.15
CA LYS A 54 19.71 0.30 0.81
C LYS A 54 18.50 -0.27 1.54
N THR A 55 17.61 0.60 2.02
CA THR A 55 16.43 0.17 2.78
C THR A 55 15.41 -0.54 1.90
N LEU A 56 15.14 -0.06 0.68
CA LEU A 56 14.27 -0.74 -0.29
C LEU A 56 14.82 -2.12 -0.68
N ARG A 57 16.13 -2.25 -0.92
CA ARG A 57 16.76 -3.55 -1.20
C ARG A 57 16.63 -4.51 -0.01
N ARG A 58 16.71 -4.01 1.22
CA ARG A 58 16.54 -4.81 2.44
C ARG A 58 15.10 -5.32 2.56
N VAL A 59 14.10 -4.45 2.41
CA VAL A 59 12.67 -4.83 2.44
C VAL A 59 12.39 -5.90 1.39
N LEU A 60 12.84 -5.71 0.16
CA LEU A 60 12.59 -6.65 -0.93
C LEU A 60 13.24 -8.03 -0.71
N LYS A 61 14.44 -8.06 -0.11
CA LYS A 61 15.18 -9.31 0.17
C LYS A 61 14.68 -10.05 1.41
N LYS A 62 14.34 -9.32 2.47
CA LYS A 62 13.99 -9.90 3.77
C LYS A 62 12.51 -10.25 3.88
N GLN A 63 11.64 -9.45 3.27
CA GLN A 63 10.19 -9.68 3.23
C GLN A 63 9.60 -9.91 4.64
N ASP A 64 10.08 -9.17 5.63
CA ASP A 64 9.66 -9.28 7.03
C ASP A 64 9.20 -7.93 7.60
N TYR A 65 8.44 -7.97 8.70
CA TYR A 65 7.93 -6.77 9.37
C TYR A 65 9.03 -5.88 9.93
N LYS A 66 10.16 -6.44 10.35
CA LYS A 66 11.26 -5.68 10.94
C LYS A 66 11.90 -4.75 9.91
N SER A 67 12.27 -5.29 8.74
CA SER A 67 12.85 -4.52 7.65
C SER A 67 11.87 -3.47 7.09
N LEU A 68 10.59 -3.82 7.02
CA LEU A 68 9.53 -2.88 6.66
C LEU A 68 9.39 -1.76 7.71
N GLY A 69 9.43 -2.09 9.00
CA GLY A 69 9.38 -1.11 10.09
C GLY A 69 10.56 -0.12 10.05
N GLU A 70 11.79 -0.61 9.84
CA GLU A 70 12.97 0.24 9.66
C GLU A 70 12.83 1.22 8.47
N PHE A 71 12.18 0.79 7.39
CA PHE A 71 11.83 1.68 6.28
C PHE A 71 10.82 2.74 6.69
N HIS A 72 9.71 2.32 7.30
CA HIS A 72 8.64 3.22 7.71
C HIS A 72 9.09 4.28 8.72
N TRP A 73 10.01 3.96 9.63
CA TRP A 73 10.56 4.94 10.57
C TRP A 73 11.27 6.12 9.90
N ASN A 74 11.72 5.96 8.66
CA ASN A 74 12.43 6.98 7.90
C ASN A 74 11.57 7.61 6.80
N VAL A 75 10.27 7.30 6.74
CA VAL A 75 9.36 7.76 5.69
C VAL A 75 8.11 8.36 6.30
N LEU A 76 7.79 9.58 5.89
CA LEU A 76 6.52 10.24 6.20
C LEU A 76 5.74 10.40 4.90
N PHE A 77 4.57 9.77 4.83
CA PHE A 77 3.62 10.03 3.76
C PHE A 77 2.78 11.26 4.11
N ILE A 78 2.76 12.25 3.21
CA ILE A 78 1.91 13.44 3.33
C ILE A 78 0.93 13.40 2.16
N GLY A 79 -0.35 13.21 2.45
CA GLY A 79 -1.43 13.26 1.48
C GLY A 79 -2.50 14.23 1.94
N ALA A 80 -3.08 14.97 1.00
CA ALA A 80 -4.19 15.90 1.26
C ALA A 80 -5.31 15.66 0.24
N MET A 81 -6.56 15.61 0.73
CA MET A 81 -7.75 15.46 -0.09
C MET A 81 -8.93 16.12 0.62
N HIS A 82 -9.74 16.92 -0.07
CA HIS A 82 -10.98 17.42 0.56
C HIS A 82 -11.94 16.26 0.84
N PHE A 83 -12.62 16.36 1.96
CA PHE A 83 -13.72 15.47 2.31
C PHE A 83 -14.97 15.80 1.45
N GLN A 84 -15.82 14.81 1.20
CA GLN A 84 -17.12 14.97 0.52
C GLN A 84 -18.22 14.55 1.48
N ASP A 85 -19.26 15.37 1.53
CA ASP A 85 -20.51 15.06 2.21
C ASP A 85 -21.54 14.48 1.23
N SER A 86 -22.72 14.16 1.73
CA SER A 86 -23.78 13.54 0.91
C SER A 86 -24.41 14.49 -0.12
N TYR A 87 -24.29 15.82 0.03
CA TYR A 87 -24.86 16.81 -0.88
C TYR A 87 -23.93 17.15 -2.06
N ASN A 88 -22.62 16.94 -1.92
CA ASN A 88 -21.61 17.22 -2.95
C ASN A 88 -20.82 15.98 -3.40
N TYR A 89 -21.40 14.79 -3.24
CA TYR A 89 -20.71 13.54 -3.51
C TYR A 89 -20.47 13.30 -5.01
N ASP A 90 -19.21 13.41 -5.44
CA ASP A 90 -18.75 13.12 -6.79
C ASP A 90 -17.90 11.83 -6.84
N ILE A 91 -18.38 10.85 -7.61
CA ILE A 91 -17.73 9.56 -7.83
C ILE A 91 -16.38 9.71 -8.55
N GLU A 92 -16.26 10.62 -9.52
CA GLU A 92 -14.99 10.84 -10.23
C GLU A 92 -13.92 11.38 -9.30
N ARG A 93 -14.31 12.22 -8.35
CA ARG A 93 -13.42 12.68 -7.28
C ARG A 93 -13.05 11.55 -6.30
N VAL A 94 -13.99 10.66 -5.98
CA VAL A 94 -13.73 9.48 -5.14
C VAL A 94 -12.76 8.50 -5.79
N LYS A 95 -12.81 8.30 -7.11
CA LYS A 95 -11.87 7.44 -7.85
C LYS A 95 -10.40 7.90 -7.72
N ARG A 96 -10.18 9.17 -7.37
CA ARG A 96 -8.86 9.79 -7.17
C ARG A 96 -8.49 9.96 -5.69
N CYS A 97 -9.23 9.33 -4.78
CA CYS A 97 -8.96 9.44 -3.36
C CYS A 97 -7.55 8.92 -3.02
N VAL A 98 -6.91 9.50 -2.01
CA VAL A 98 -5.59 9.07 -1.51
C VAL A 98 -5.66 8.50 -0.09
N ILE A 99 -6.86 8.44 0.49
CA ILE A 99 -7.12 7.91 1.84
C ILE A 99 -8.12 6.77 1.71
N HIS A 100 -7.72 5.57 2.14
CA HIS A 100 -8.52 4.36 1.95
C HIS A 100 -8.55 3.51 3.22
N TYR A 101 -9.65 2.79 3.39
CA TYR A 101 -9.78 1.72 4.37
C TYR A 101 -9.51 0.38 3.71
N ALA A 102 -8.61 -0.40 4.31
CA ALA A 102 -8.51 -1.82 4.04
C ALA A 102 -9.59 -2.55 4.85
N THR A 103 -10.36 -3.42 4.19
CA THR A 103 -11.42 -4.18 4.84
C THR A 103 -11.21 -5.69 4.64
N PRO A 104 -11.74 -6.53 5.55
CA PRO A 104 -11.68 -7.99 5.42
C PRO A 104 -12.63 -8.54 4.33
N ASP A 105 -13.46 -7.70 3.69
CA ASP A 105 -14.39 -8.17 2.66
C ASP A 105 -13.66 -8.51 1.35
N PRO A 106 -13.74 -9.76 0.86
CA PRO A 106 -13.09 -10.15 -0.38
C PRO A 106 -13.61 -9.39 -1.61
N LYS A 107 -14.85 -8.90 -1.59
CA LYS A 107 -15.46 -8.10 -2.67
C LYS A 107 -15.14 -6.61 -2.55
N ARG A 108 -14.79 -6.12 -1.35
CA ARG A 108 -14.55 -4.68 -1.08
C ARG A 108 -13.30 -4.47 -0.22
N ARG A 109 -12.16 -5.00 -0.69
CA ARG A 109 -10.90 -4.98 0.06
C ARG A 109 -10.37 -3.59 0.35
N ILE A 110 -10.58 -2.64 -0.54
CA ILE A 110 -10.13 -1.25 -0.41
C ILE A 110 -11.30 -0.33 -0.71
N ILE A 111 -11.65 0.55 0.23
CA ILE A 111 -12.75 1.49 0.09
C ILE A 111 -12.24 2.92 0.34
N PRO A 112 -12.45 3.88 -0.58
CA PRO A 112 -12.11 5.28 -0.36
C PRO A 112 -12.79 5.88 0.88
N PHE A 113 -12.12 6.82 1.56
CA PHE A 113 -12.59 7.37 2.83
C PHE A 113 -14.04 7.87 2.80
N CYS A 114 -14.40 8.69 1.81
CA CYS A 114 -15.74 9.26 1.73
C CYS A 114 -16.79 8.20 1.37
N ALA A 115 -16.43 7.20 0.54
CA ALA A 115 -17.32 6.08 0.24
C ALA A 115 -17.58 5.21 1.47
N TYR A 116 -16.58 5.08 2.35
CA TYR A 116 -16.70 4.35 3.60
C TYR A 116 -17.57 5.10 4.62
N ASN A 117 -17.34 6.40 4.82
CA ASN A 117 -17.91 7.14 5.96
C ASN A 117 -19.11 8.04 5.67
N SER A 118 -19.37 8.48 4.43
CA SER A 118 -20.25 9.67 4.21
C SER A 118 -21.13 9.63 2.98
N GLY A 119 -20.64 9.13 1.85
CA GLY A 119 -21.44 8.91 0.66
C GLY A 119 -22.32 7.65 0.81
N PRO A 120 -22.06 6.58 0.04
CA PRO A 120 -22.76 5.29 0.20
C PRO A 120 -22.63 4.67 1.60
N THR A 121 -21.66 5.11 2.40
CA THR A 121 -21.47 4.72 3.81
C THR A 121 -21.33 3.20 3.99
N PHE A 122 -20.42 2.59 3.23
CA PHE A 122 -20.15 1.15 3.28
C PHE A 122 -19.68 0.65 4.65
N ARG A 123 -19.25 1.56 5.54
CA ARG A 123 -18.84 1.26 6.91
C ARG A 123 -19.82 0.36 7.64
N ARG A 124 -21.11 0.66 7.60
CA ARG A 124 -22.12 -0.09 8.38
C ARG A 124 -22.23 -1.55 7.93
N GLU A 125 -22.27 -1.79 6.63
CA GLU A 125 -22.32 -3.15 6.05
C GLU A 125 -21.08 -3.95 6.48
N ILE A 126 -19.89 -3.34 6.38
CA ILE A 126 -18.62 -3.97 6.73
C ILE A 126 -18.54 -4.25 8.24
N GLU A 127 -18.78 -3.25 9.08
CA GLU A 127 -18.69 -3.41 10.53
C GLU A 127 -19.67 -4.47 11.05
N GLN A 128 -20.93 -4.46 10.60
CA GLN A 128 -21.90 -5.47 11.02
C GLN A 128 -21.52 -6.89 10.61
N LYS A 129 -20.99 -7.06 9.40
CA LYS A 129 -20.61 -8.37 8.87
C LYS A 129 -19.40 -8.98 9.56
N TYR A 130 -18.48 -8.14 10.03
CA TYR A 130 -17.19 -8.58 10.58
C TYR A 130 -17.02 -8.27 12.08
N SER A 131 -18.01 -7.65 12.72
CA SER A 131 -18.00 -7.44 14.17
C SER A 131 -18.10 -8.77 14.91
N ILE A 132 -17.36 -8.87 16.00
CA ILE A 132 -17.49 -9.96 16.97
C ILE A 132 -18.00 -9.40 18.30
N PRO A 133 -18.96 -10.07 18.96
CA PRO A 133 -19.41 -9.64 20.28
C PRO A 133 -18.25 -9.54 21.26
N LEU A 134 -18.28 -8.57 22.16
CA LEU A 134 -17.20 -8.32 23.13
C LEU A 134 -16.85 -9.57 23.94
N GLU A 135 -17.85 -10.33 24.38
CA GLU A 135 -17.65 -11.59 25.12
C GLU A 135 -16.94 -12.66 24.26
N GLY A 136 -17.27 -12.72 22.96
CA GLY A 136 -16.61 -13.62 22.02
C GLY A 136 -15.15 -13.24 21.77
N TRP A 137 -14.87 -11.94 21.67
CA TRP A 137 -13.50 -11.40 21.55
C TRP A 137 -12.68 -11.71 22.81
N GLY A 138 -13.24 -11.46 24.00
CA GLY A 138 -12.56 -11.67 25.28
C GLY A 138 -12.15 -13.13 25.51
N ARG A 139 -13.01 -14.09 25.15
CA ARG A 139 -12.68 -15.53 25.20
C ARG A 139 -11.52 -15.93 24.30
N GLN A 140 -11.35 -15.29 23.13
CA GLN A 140 -10.30 -15.64 22.17
C GLN A 140 -8.95 -15.00 22.49
N HIS A 141 -8.94 -13.88 23.22
CA HIS A 141 -7.73 -13.07 23.44
C HIS A 141 -7.37 -12.87 24.92
N GLY A 142 -8.08 -13.52 25.84
CA GLY A 142 -7.68 -13.65 27.23
C GLY A 142 -7.83 -12.37 28.04
N THR A 143 -9.03 -11.78 28.03
CA THR A 143 -9.46 -10.79 29.04
C THR A 143 -10.36 -11.43 30.08
#